data_AF-A0A8T4ZJL3-F1
#
_entry.id   AF-A0A8T4ZJL3-F1
#
_cell.length_a   1.000
_cell.length_b   1.000
_cell.length_c   1.000
_cell.angle_alpha   90.00
_cell.angle_beta   90.00
_cell.angle_gamma   90.00
#
_symmetry.space_group_name_H-M   'P 1'
#
loop_
_entity.id
_entity.type
_entity.pdbx_description
1 polymer ?
#
loop_
_entity_poly.entity_id
_entity_poly.type
_entity_poly.pdbx_seq_one_letter_code
_entity_poly.pdbx_strand_id
1 'polypeptide(L)' 'MERCRNPWHKECSESDIEVYIQLKGERLPICRRCWGKIAEQDMEW' A
#
# COMPACT_ATOMS: atom_id res chain seq x y z
N MET A 1 15.39 4.71 4.28
CA MET A 1 14.70 4.04 3.15
C MET A 1 13.25 3.87 3.56
N GLU A 2 12.32 4.43 2.80
CA GLU A 2 10.89 4.30 3.08
C GLU A 2 10.43 2.85 2.89
N ARG A 3 9.44 2.41 3.67
CA ARG A 3 8.92 1.04 3.63
C ARG A 3 7.42 1.06 3.46
N CYS A 4 6.90 0.05 2.78
CA CYS A 4 5.47 -0.16 2.60
C CYS A 4 4.75 -0.15 3.95
N ARG A 5 3.64 0.57 4.02
CA ARG A 5 2.74 0.63 5.18
C ARG A 5 1.34 0.24 4.74
N ASN A 6 1.20 -0.94 4.13
CA ASN A 6 -0.08 -1.41 3.65
C ASN A 6 -1.04 -1.67 4.83
N PRO A 7 -2.16 -0.93 4.93
CA PRO A 7 -3.09 -1.08 6.05
C PRO A 7 -3.86 -2.42 6.02
N TRP A 8 -3.99 -3.04 4.84
CA TRP A 8 -4.68 -4.33 4.64
C TRP A 8 -3.75 -5.54 4.76
N HIS A 9 -2.43 -5.34 4.71
CA HIS A 9 -1.44 -6.41 4.81
C HIS A 9 -0.29 -5.96 5.72
N LYS A 10 -0.48 -6.16 7.03
CA LYS A 10 0.39 -5.59 8.08
C LYS A 10 1.84 -6.07 8.05
N GLU A 11 2.12 -7.20 7.41
CA GLU A 11 3.46 -7.74 7.25
C GLU A 11 3.99 -7.45 5.85
N CYS A 12 4.48 -6.22 5.65
CA CYS A 12 5.24 -5.87 4.45
C CYS A 12 6.39 -4.93 4.85
N SER A 13 7.62 -5.33 4.53
CA SER A 13 8.84 -4.55 4.78
C SER A 13 9.47 -4.03 3.49
N GLU A 14 8.78 -4.18 2.36
CA GLU A 14 9.33 -3.82 1.06
C GLU A 14 9.50 -2.32 0.87
N SER A 15 10.48 -1.95 0.04
CA SER A 15 10.86 -0.56 -0.21
C SER A 15 10.63 -0.10 -1.65
N ASP A 16 10.19 -1.00 -2.54
CA ASP A 16 9.78 -0.69 -3.92
C ASP A 16 8.39 -0.02 -3.93
N ILE A 17 8.32 1.25 -3.53
CA ILE A 17 7.08 2.03 -3.39
C ILE A 17 6.55 2.42 -4.77
N GLU A 18 5.31 2.04 -5.06
CA GLU A 18 4.62 2.31 -6.33
C GLU A 18 3.63 3.46 -6.20
N VAL A 19 2.84 3.47 -5.11
CA VAL A 19 1.81 4.48 -4.88
C VAL A 19 1.79 4.97 -3.43
N TYR A 20 1.22 6.16 -3.23
CA TYR A 20 0.86 6.68 -1.91
C TYR A 20 -0.65 6.82 -1.82
N ILE A 21 -1.23 6.28 -0.76
CA ILE A 21 -2.66 6.40 -0.48
C ILE A 21 -2.88 7.36 0.69
N GLN A 22 -4.04 8.02 0.70
CA GLN A 22 -4.48 8.83 1.83
C GLN A 22 -5.50 8.03 2.64
N LEU A 23 -5.18 7.68 3.88
CA LEU A 23 -6.08 6.96 4.78
C LEU A 23 -6.15 7.69 6.12
N LYS A 24 -7.35 8.07 6.55
CA LYS A 24 -7.59 8.76 7.84
C LYS A 24 -6.70 10.01 8.04
N GLY A 25 -6.42 10.75 6.97
CA GLY A 25 -5.56 11.93 7.01
C GLY A 25 -4.06 11.64 6.99
N GLU A 26 -3.65 10.36 6.97
CA GLU A 26 -2.26 9.95 6.85
C GLU A 26 -1.92 9.49 5.43
N ARG A 27 -0.75 9.90 4.93
CA ARG A 27 -0.20 9.43 3.65
C ARG A 27 0.61 8.16 3.87
N LEU A 28 0.16 7.04 3.31
CA LEU A 28 0.80 5.73 3.46
C LEU A 28 1.48 5.30 2.14
N PRO A 29 2.78 4.96 2.15
CA PRO A 29 3.46 4.36 1.00
C PRO A 29 3.04 2.89 0.82
N ILE A 30 2.70 2.49 -0.40
CA ILE A 30 2.34 1.12 -0.77
C ILE A 30 3.33 0.60 -1.82
N CYS A 31 3.93 -0.56 -1.58
CA CYS A 31 4.83 -1.17 -2.56
C CYS A 31 4.10 -1.78 -3.75
N ARG A 32 4.82 -1.94 -4.86
CA ARG A 32 4.31 -2.54 -6.11
C ARG A 32 3.59 -3.87 -5.89
N ARG A 33 4.16 -4.77 -5.08
CA ARG A 33 3.56 -6.07 -4.74
C ARG A 33 2.22 -5.93 -4.01
N CYS A 34 2.14 -5.01 -3.04
CA CYS A 34 0.91 -4.78 -2.30
C CYS A 34 -0.14 -4.07 -3.16
N TRP A 35 0.27 -3.13 -4.00
CA TRP A 35 -0.61 -2.44 -4.92
C TRP A 35 -1.24 -3.37 -5.94
N GLY A 36 -0.47 -4.31 -6.52
CA GLY A 36 -1.00 -5.32 -7.43
C GLY A 36 -2.14 -6.13 -6.81
N LYS A 37 -1.97 -6.59 -5.57
CA LYS A 37 -3.03 -7.30 -4.82
C LYS A 37 -4.28 -6.45 -4.59
N ILE A 38 -4.12 -5.15 -4.37
CA ILE A 38 -5.23 -4.22 -4.17
C ILE A 38 -5.97 -3.97 -5.48
N ALA A 39 -5.23 -3.77 -6.58
CA ALA A 39 -5.78 -3.48 -7.90
C ALA A 39 -6.53 -4.68 -8.52
N GLU A 40 -6.17 -5.91 -8.12
CA GLU A 40 -6.86 -7.13 -8.53
C GLU A 40 -8.13 -7.43 -7.72
N GLN A 41 -8.34 -6.74 -6.59
CA GLN A 41 -9.54 -6.89 -5.78
C GLN A 41 -10.59 -5.86 -6.21
N ASP A 42 -11.82 -6.31 -6.49
CA ASP A 42 -13.01 -5.47 -6.68
C ASP A 42 -13.40 -4.82 -5.35
N MET A 43 -12.60 -3.86 -4.91
CA MET A 43 -12.93 -2.96 -3.81
C MET A 43 -13.43 -1.65 -4.42
N GLU A 44 -14.73 -1.38 -4.25
CA GLU A 44 -15.29 -0.04 -4.48
C GLU A 44 -14.86 0.88 -3.32
N TRP A 45 -14.37 2.08 -3.65
CA TRP A 45 -13.80 3.05 -2.71
C TRP A 45 -14.73 4.21 -2.43
#